data_AF-A0A194S9P3-F1
#
_entry.id   AF-A0A194S9P3-F1
#
_cell.length_a   1.000
_cell.length_b   1.000
_cell.length_c   1.000
_cell.angle_alpha   90.00
_cell.angle_beta   90.00
_cell.angle_gamma   90.00
#
_symmetry.space_group_name_H-M   'P 1'
#
loop_
_entity.id
_entity.type
_entity.pdbx_description
1 polymer ?
#
loop_
_entity_poly.entity_id
_entity_poly.type
_entity_poly.pdbx_seq_one_letter_code
_entity_poly.pdbx_strand_id
1 'polypeptide(L)' 'EALDSCGGCASTGEGVDCTKIRGAAGVGCEQGACVVFSCAAGWRPALSGNKCV' A
#
# COMPACT_ATOMS: atom_id res chain seq x y z
N GLU A 1 -8.62 -8.61 -3.31
CA GLU A 1 -7.25 -9.11 -3.04
C GLU A 1 -6.85 -8.72 -1.63
N ALA A 2 -5.87 -9.41 -1.03
CA ALA A 2 -5.38 -9.11 0.31
C ALA A 2 -4.33 -7.98 0.26
N LEU A 3 -4.24 -7.15 1.32
CA LEU A 3 -3.30 -6.03 1.37
C LEU A 3 -1.82 -6.48 1.38
N ASP A 4 -1.55 -7.69 1.87
CA ASP A 4 -0.23 -8.33 1.89
C ASP A 4 0.17 -8.94 0.53
N SER A 5 -0.77 -9.05 -0.40
CA SER A 5 -0.59 -9.68 -1.72
C SER A 5 -1.29 -8.87 -2.82
N CYS A 6 -1.19 -7.55 -2.76
CA CYS A 6 -1.88 -6.66 -3.68
C CYS A 6 -1.30 -6.72 -5.10
N GLY A 7 -2.15 -6.83 -6.12
CA GLY A 7 -1.72 -6.87 -7.52
C GLY A 7 -1.08 -8.20 -7.93
N GLY A 8 -1.25 -9.23 -7.12
CA GLY A 8 -0.79 -10.56 -7.41
C GLY A 8 -1.69 -11.62 -6.78
N CYS A 9 -1.34 -12.87 -7.00
CA CYS A 9 -2.09 -13.98 -6.47
C CYS A 9 -1.66 -14.28 -5.02
N ALA A 10 -2.53 -13.97 -4.06
CA ALA A 10 -2.29 -14.24 -2.64
C ALA A 10 -1.94 -15.71 -2.33
N SER A 11 -2.37 -16.65 -3.18
CA SER A 11 -2.09 -18.08 -3.02
C SER A 11 -0.68 -18.50 -3.47
N THR A 12 -0.02 -17.73 -4.34
CA THR A 12 1.36 -18.00 -4.77
C THR A 12 2.40 -17.12 -4.06
N GLY A 13 1.94 -16.18 -3.22
CA GLY A 13 2.80 -15.16 -2.62
C GLY A 13 3.26 -14.10 -3.63
N GLU A 14 2.64 -14.07 -4.81
CA GLU A 14 2.81 -12.98 -5.77
C GLU A 14 1.94 -11.80 -5.36
N GLY A 15 2.47 -10.60 -5.54
CA GLY A 15 1.82 -9.37 -5.11
C GLY A 15 2.74 -8.58 -4.19
N VAL A 16 2.38 -7.32 -3.96
CA VAL A 16 3.17 -6.43 -3.11
C VAL A 16 2.42 -6.24 -1.79
N ASP A 17 3.17 -6.29 -0.69
CA ASP A 17 2.61 -6.07 0.64
C ASP A 17 2.51 -4.57 0.91
N CYS A 18 1.31 -4.01 0.69
CA CYS A 18 1.03 -2.60 0.91
C CYS A 18 1.20 -2.21 2.39
N THR A 19 1.09 -3.15 3.33
CA THR A 19 1.22 -2.86 4.76
C THR A 19 2.67 -2.51 5.15
N LYS A 20 3.64 -2.86 4.30
CA LYS A 20 5.06 -2.54 4.48
C LYS A 20 5.42 -1.11 4.06
N ILE A 21 4.48 -0.34 3.52
CA ILE A 21 4.73 1.05 3.12
C ILE A 21 5.07 1.87 4.37
N ARG A 22 6.32 2.31 4.44
CA ARG A 22 6.83 3.06 5.58
C ARG A 22 6.03 4.35 5.77
N GLY A 23 5.61 4.60 7.01
CA GLY A 23 4.89 5.81 7.37
C GLY A 23 3.45 5.83 6.87
N ALA A 24 2.95 4.80 6.20
CA ALA A 24 1.53 4.69 5.91
C ALA A 24 0.75 4.25 7.16
N ALA A 25 -0.37 4.92 7.42
CA ALA A 25 -1.31 4.57 8.48
C ALA A 25 -2.53 3.83 7.91
N GLY A 26 -2.88 4.09 6.66
CA GLY A 26 -3.97 3.43 5.94
C GLY A 26 -3.57 3.17 4.49
N VAL A 27 -3.63 1.91 4.09
CA VAL A 27 -3.30 1.45 2.75
C VAL A 27 -4.44 0.62 2.16
N GLY A 28 -4.54 0.64 0.84
CA GLY A 28 -5.49 -0.10 0.04
C GLY A 28 -4.82 -0.79 -1.12
N CYS A 29 -5.55 -1.73 -1.69
CA CYS A 29 -5.23 -2.34 -2.96
C CYS A 29 -6.32 -1.98 -3.97
N GLU A 30 -6.00 -1.13 -4.94
CA GLU A 30 -6.93 -0.71 -5.99
C GLU A 30 -6.35 -1.07 -7.35
N GLN A 31 -7.10 -1.81 -8.18
CA GLN A 31 -6.67 -2.24 -9.52
C GLN A 31 -5.30 -2.92 -9.54
N GLY A 32 -4.96 -3.66 -8.48
CA GLY A 32 -3.66 -4.33 -8.33
C GLY A 32 -2.49 -3.40 -8.00
N ALA A 33 -2.75 -2.17 -7.56
CA ALA A 33 -1.74 -1.25 -7.10
C ALA A 33 -1.97 -0.85 -5.64
N CYS A 34 -0.89 -0.68 -4.88
CA CYS A 34 -0.98 -0.13 -3.55
C CYS A 34 -1.30 1.36 -3.60
N VAL A 35 -2.31 1.73 -2.84
CA VAL A 35 -2.72 3.12 -2.63
C VAL A 35 -2.63 3.44 -1.16
N VAL A 36 -2.09 4.61 -0.84
CA VAL A 36 -2.01 5.13 0.52
C VAL A 36 -3.16 6.10 0.71
N PHE A 37 -4.09 5.76 1.59
CA PHE A 37 -5.21 6.63 1.95
C PHE A 37 -4.84 7.62 3.04
N SER A 38 -3.94 7.21 3.95
CA SER A 38 -3.50 8.06 5.06
C SER A 38 -2.07 7.73 5.49
N CYS A 39 -1.34 8.77 5.90
CA CYS A 39 0.01 8.65 6.44
C CYS A 39 -0.02 8.84 7.96
N ALA A 40 0.95 8.24 8.64
CA ALA A 40 1.19 8.41 10.06
C ALA A 40 1.55 9.86 10.39
N ALA A 41 1.35 10.27 11.64
CA ALA A 41 1.67 11.62 12.09
C ALA A 41 3.15 11.95 11.81
N GLY A 42 3.39 13.11 11.18
CA GLY A 42 4.73 13.56 10.76
C GLY A 42 5.12 13.15 9.34
N TRP A 43 4.32 12.32 8.67
CA TRP A 43 4.51 11.93 7.28
C TRP A 43 3.48 12.60 6.36
N ARG A 44 3.84 12.81 5.10
CA ARG A 44 2.95 13.40 4.08
C ARG A 44 2.74 12.42 2.93
N PRO A 45 1.52 12.31 2.39
CA PRO A 45 1.29 11.49 1.20
C PRO A 45 2.08 12.07 0.03
N ALA A 46 2.79 11.20 -0.68
CA ALA A 46 3.43 11.59 -1.93
C ALA A 46 2.36 11.93 -2.98
N LEU A 47 2.70 12.81 -3.93
CA LEU A 47 1.82 13.16 -5.07
C LEU A 47 1.34 11.93 -5.85
N SER A 48 2.15 10.87 -5.89
CA SER A 48 1.82 9.61 -6.55
C SER A 48 0.80 8.75 -5.78
N GLY A 49 0.47 9.10 -4.53
CA GLY A 49 -0.48 8.35 -3.70
C GLY A 49 -0.04 6.95 -3.30
N ASN A 50 1.19 6.54 -3.59
CA ASN A 50 1.69 5.18 -3.36
C ASN A 50 2.70 5.05 -2.21
N LYS A 51 3.04 6.17 -1.56
CA LYS A 51 3.99 6.21 -0.43
C LYS A 51 3.77 7.45 0.42
N CYS A 52 4.32 7.41 1.63
CA CYS A 52 4.46 8.55 2.50
C CYS A 52 5.91 9.05 2.48
N VAL A 53 6.10 10.36 2.53
CA VAL A 53 7.40 11.06 2.53
C VAL A 53 7.47 12.15 3.59
#